data_AF-A0A0G0PV83-F1
#
_entry.id   AF-A0A0G0PV83-F1
#
_cell.length_a   1.000
_cell.length_b   1.000
_cell.length_c   1.000
_cell.angle_alpha   90.00
_cell.angle_beta   90.00
_cell.angle_gamma   90.00
#
_symmetry.space_group_name_H-M   'P 1'
#
loop_
_entity.id
_entity.type
_entity.pdbx_description
1 polymer ?
#
loop_
_entity_poly.entity_id
_entity_poly.type
_entity_poly.pdbx_seq_one_letter_code
_entity_poly.pdbx_strand_id
1 'polypeptide(L)'
;MNSSGQIVFGVDDDNTFGPDDAATSSQSYADNSWHHFAALKDGTSSIELYIDGVRVGRDTSISATGTLANNDNLYIGIDGDGTSNPWQGILDEIKVYPYLRTQAEINTDFALGSAARGTAVAFGLKDESFITNGLLGYWKLDEASGNASDSSGYGNTLINNGTTTYVGGKFGNGSEHVPAS
;
A
#
# COMPACT_ATOMS: atom_id res chain seq x y z
N MET A 1 -1.94 -5.85 9.96
CA MET A 1 -1.04 -6.78 10.67
C MET A 1 -1.84 -7.45 11.78
N ASN A 2 -1.70 -8.76 12.00
CA ASN A 2 -2.42 -9.45 13.08
C ASN A 2 -1.68 -9.33 14.42
N SER A 3 -2.28 -9.85 15.50
CA SER A 3 -1.70 -9.81 16.85
C SER A 3 -0.37 -10.56 17.01
N SER A 4 0.00 -11.41 16.04
CA SER A 4 1.28 -12.12 15.99
C SER A 4 2.36 -11.36 15.19
N GLY A 5 2.04 -10.17 14.70
CA GLY A 5 2.95 -9.35 13.89
C GLY A 5 3.03 -9.79 12.42
N GLN A 6 2.18 -10.73 11.98
CA GLN A 6 2.13 -11.17 10.59
C GLN A 6 1.34 -10.17 9.74
N ILE A 7 1.73 -10.03 8.48
CA ILE A 7 1.06 -9.18 7.51
C ILE A 7 0.03 -10.03 6.77
N VAL A 8 -1.15 -9.46 6.58
CA VAL A 8 -2.28 -10.10 5.93
C VAL A 8 -2.75 -9.20 4.81
N PHE A 9 -2.88 -9.76 3.62
CA PHE A 9 -3.64 -9.17 2.53
C PHE A 9 -4.93 -9.97 2.37
N GLY A 10 -6.07 -9.33 2.63
CA GLY A 10 -7.40 -9.92 2.52
C GLY A 10 -8.21 -9.27 1.41
N VAL A 11 -9.09 -10.05 0.78
CA VAL A 11 -10.09 -9.58 -0.16
C VAL A 11 -11.46 -10.09 0.28
N ASP A 12 -12.47 -9.24 0.12
CA ASP A 12 -13.86 -9.48 0.48
C ASP A 12 -14.73 -8.89 -0.63
N ASP A 13 -15.67 -9.66 -1.16
CA ASP A 13 -16.59 -9.22 -2.21
C ASP A 13 -18.06 -9.19 -1.77
N ASP A 14 -18.33 -9.42 -0.49
CA ASP A 14 -19.68 -9.44 0.06
C ASP A 14 -19.84 -8.49 1.27
N ASN A 15 -20.90 -8.70 2.06
CA ASN A 15 -21.24 -7.84 3.21
C ASN A 15 -21.06 -8.59 4.54
N THR A 16 -20.37 -9.72 4.54
CA THR A 16 -20.05 -10.47 5.73
C THR A 16 -18.74 -9.95 6.33
N PHE A 17 -18.50 -10.28 7.60
CA PHE A 17 -17.30 -9.78 8.27
C PHE A 17 -16.14 -10.74 8.04
N GLY A 18 -15.07 -10.20 7.45
CA GLY A 18 -13.78 -10.86 7.30
C GLY A 18 -13.50 -11.23 5.85
N PRO A 19 -12.23 -11.33 5.45
CA PRO A 19 -11.90 -11.61 4.06
C PRO A 19 -12.33 -13.04 3.67
N ASP A 20 -12.91 -13.17 2.48
CA ASP A 20 -13.17 -14.45 1.82
C ASP A 20 -11.87 -15.19 1.51
N ASP A 21 -10.87 -14.44 1.05
CA ASP A 21 -9.55 -14.93 0.69
C ASP A 21 -8.47 -14.09 1.37
N ALA A 22 -7.45 -14.76 1.93
CA ALA A 22 -6.35 -14.08 2.58
C ALA A 22 -4.97 -14.71 2.32
N ALA A 23 -4.00 -13.88 1.97
CA ALA A 23 -2.59 -14.24 1.93
C ALA A 23 -1.89 -13.66 3.17
N THR A 24 -1.34 -14.54 4.02
CA THR A 24 -0.70 -14.16 5.29
C THR A 24 0.78 -14.54 5.28
N SER A 25 1.65 -13.67 5.81
CA SER A 25 3.06 -14.00 6.00
C SER A 25 3.26 -15.06 7.09
N SER A 26 4.21 -15.97 6.91
CA SER A 26 4.52 -16.99 7.92
C SER A 26 5.22 -16.41 9.15
N GLN A 27 6.05 -15.38 8.95
CA GLN A 27 6.81 -14.70 10.00
C GLN A 27 6.22 -13.34 10.38
N SER A 28 6.64 -12.84 11.54
CA SER A 28 6.36 -11.48 12.00
C SER A 28 7.26 -10.46 11.30
N TYR A 29 6.71 -9.26 11.10
CA TYR A 29 7.40 -8.06 10.62
C TYR A 29 7.19 -6.87 11.59
N ALA A 30 6.79 -7.15 12.83
CA ALA A 30 6.64 -6.16 13.89
C ALA A 30 7.97 -5.95 14.63
N ASP A 31 9.00 -5.48 13.92
CA ASP A 31 10.39 -5.43 14.41
C ASP A 31 10.99 -4.02 14.46
N ASN A 32 10.16 -2.98 14.29
CA ASN A 32 10.54 -1.57 14.20
C ASN A 32 11.51 -1.26 13.04
N SER A 33 11.52 -2.06 11.98
CA SER A 33 12.24 -1.80 10.74
C SER A 33 11.30 -1.41 9.61
N TRP A 34 11.84 -0.68 8.63
CA TRP A 34 11.13 -0.40 7.39
C TRP A 34 11.03 -1.65 6.53
N HIS A 35 9.80 -1.96 6.11
CA HIS A 35 9.50 -3.02 5.17
C HIS A 35 8.69 -2.50 3.99
N HIS A 36 8.94 -3.05 2.82
CA HIS A 36 8.12 -2.79 1.64
C HIS A 36 7.06 -3.88 1.49
N PHE A 37 5.80 -3.49 1.43
CA PHE A 37 4.66 -4.39 1.25
C PHE A 37 4.11 -4.24 -0.17
N ALA A 38 3.93 -5.37 -0.87
CA ALA A 38 3.18 -5.39 -2.13
C ALA A 38 2.18 -6.55 -2.13
N ALA A 39 0.97 -6.28 -2.62
CA ALA A 39 -0.12 -7.25 -2.70
C ALA A 39 -0.72 -7.25 -4.11
N LEU A 40 -1.03 -8.44 -4.63
CA LEU A 40 -1.55 -8.64 -5.97
C LEU A 40 -2.85 -9.44 -5.90
N LYS A 41 -3.86 -9.02 -6.67
CA LYS A 41 -5.10 -9.79 -6.96
C LYS A 41 -5.16 -10.04 -8.46
N ASP A 42 -4.91 -11.28 -8.88
CA ASP A 42 -5.01 -11.71 -10.28
C ASP A 42 -6.39 -12.33 -10.54
N GLY A 43 -7.41 -11.47 -10.71
CA GLY A 43 -8.77 -11.91 -11.00
C GLY A 43 -9.23 -13.01 -10.03
N THR A 44 -9.69 -14.14 -10.57
CA THR A 44 -10.08 -15.33 -9.79
C THR A 44 -8.98 -16.38 -9.68
N SER A 45 -7.75 -16.05 -10.11
CA SER A 45 -6.63 -16.98 -10.17
C SER A 45 -5.83 -17.04 -8.87
N SER A 46 -5.51 -15.88 -8.29
CA SER A 46 -4.74 -15.83 -7.03
C SER A 46 -4.74 -14.47 -6.33
N ILE A 47 -4.44 -14.49 -5.03
CA ILE A 47 -3.85 -13.37 -4.30
C ILE A 47 -2.44 -13.72 -3.86
N GLU A 48 -1.57 -12.71 -3.86
CA GLU A 48 -0.18 -12.87 -3.48
C GLU A 48 0.28 -11.71 -2.60
N LEU A 49 1.09 -12.02 -1.59
CA LEU A 49 1.69 -11.05 -0.67
C LEU A 49 3.21 -11.14 -0.76
N TYR A 50 3.84 -9.98 -0.94
CA TYR A 50 5.29 -9.80 -1.04
C TYR A 50 5.76 -8.84 0.05
N ILE A 51 6.88 -9.19 0.70
CA ILE A 51 7.58 -8.35 1.68
C ILE A 51 9.03 -8.24 1.25
N ASP A 52 9.55 -7.02 1.18
CA ASP A 52 10.95 -6.75 0.80
C ASP A 52 11.35 -7.42 -0.53
N GLY A 53 10.42 -7.45 -1.48
CA GLY A 53 10.58 -8.06 -2.79
C GLY A 53 10.38 -9.58 -2.83
N VAL A 54 10.17 -10.26 -1.71
CA VAL A 54 10.02 -11.72 -1.64
C VAL A 54 8.55 -12.10 -1.44
N ARG A 55 8.02 -13.05 -2.23
CA ARG A 55 6.67 -13.58 -2.00
C ARG A 55 6.62 -14.38 -0.69
N VAL A 56 5.78 -13.96 0.26
CA VAL A 56 5.64 -14.59 1.59
C VAL A 56 4.30 -15.30 1.77
N GLY A 57 3.31 -15.01 0.94
CA GLY A 57 1.97 -15.58 1.01
C GLY A 57 1.35 -15.69 -0.38
N ARG A 58 0.54 -16.72 -0.58
CA ARG A 58 -0.18 -16.96 -1.83
C ARG A 58 -1.41 -17.81 -1.56
N ASP A 59 -2.54 -17.38 -2.10
CA ASP A 59 -3.77 -18.17 -2.19
C ASP A 59 -4.19 -18.28 -3.65
N THR A 60 -4.56 -19.47 -4.08
CA THR A 60 -5.01 -19.79 -5.45
C THR A 60 -6.43 -20.34 -5.49
N SER A 61 -7.12 -20.36 -4.35
CA SER A 61 -8.47 -20.90 -4.18
C SER A 61 -9.47 -19.78 -3.93
N ILE A 62 -9.54 -18.86 -4.89
CA ILE A 62 -10.26 -17.59 -4.76
C ILE A 62 -11.78 -17.80 -4.71
N SER A 63 -12.37 -17.41 -3.58
CA SER A 63 -13.81 -17.41 -3.32
C SER A 63 -14.44 -16.04 -3.66
N ALA A 64 -13.70 -14.95 -3.46
CA ALA A 64 -14.08 -13.58 -3.85
C ALA A 64 -13.98 -13.40 -5.39
N THR A 65 -15.01 -13.87 -6.08
CA THR A 65 -15.13 -13.91 -7.55
C THR A 65 -16.04 -12.82 -8.14
N GLY A 66 -16.73 -12.08 -7.29
CA GLY A 66 -17.56 -10.92 -7.59
C GLY A 66 -16.76 -9.65 -7.90
N THR A 67 -17.48 -8.54 -8.01
CA THR A 67 -16.89 -7.24 -8.30
C THR A 67 -16.39 -6.59 -7.01
N LEU A 68 -15.12 -6.16 -7.01
CA LEU A 68 -14.57 -5.34 -5.94
C LEU A 68 -14.82 -3.84 -6.14
N ALA A 69 -15.38 -3.45 -7.30
CA ALA A 69 -15.68 -2.05 -7.58
C ALA A 69 -16.81 -1.56 -6.66
N ASN A 70 -16.52 -0.51 -5.89
CA ASN A 70 -17.45 0.15 -4.98
C ASN A 70 -17.21 1.68 -5.00
N ASN A 71 -18.02 2.42 -4.24
CA ASN A 71 -17.86 3.86 -4.06
C ASN A 71 -17.50 4.21 -2.61
N ASP A 72 -17.04 3.23 -1.83
CA ASP A 72 -16.65 3.45 -0.45
C ASP A 72 -15.34 4.24 -0.38
N ASN A 73 -15.12 4.90 0.75
CA ASN A 73 -13.89 5.64 0.97
C ASN A 73 -12.71 4.67 1.11
N LEU A 74 -11.59 5.00 0.46
CA LEU A 74 -10.31 4.36 0.77
C LEU A 74 -9.78 4.90 2.11
N TYR A 75 -9.52 4.00 3.05
CA TYR A 75 -8.86 4.33 4.31
C TYR A 75 -7.42 3.81 4.30
N ILE A 76 -6.54 4.61 4.90
CA ILE A 76 -5.12 4.29 5.08
C ILE A 76 -4.79 4.49 6.55
N GLY A 77 -4.15 3.49 7.14
CA GLY A 77 -3.75 3.51 8.55
C GLY A 77 -4.89 3.23 9.55
N ILE A 78 -6.08 2.85 9.07
CA ILE A 78 -7.24 2.52 9.91
C ILE A 78 -8.23 1.62 9.14
N ASP A 79 -9.13 0.93 9.85
CA ASP A 79 -10.18 0.11 9.23
C ASP A 79 -11.22 0.95 8.48
N GLY A 80 -12.03 0.29 7.64
CA GLY A 80 -13.02 0.92 6.76
C GLY A 80 -14.14 1.71 7.45
N ASP A 81 -14.27 1.61 8.77
CA ASP A 81 -15.16 2.46 9.57
C ASP A 81 -14.54 3.81 9.96
N GLY A 82 -13.24 4.00 9.72
CA GLY A 82 -12.48 5.19 10.06
C GLY A 82 -12.27 5.43 11.55
N THR A 83 -12.57 4.45 12.42
CA THR A 83 -12.54 4.63 13.89
C THR A 83 -11.95 3.47 14.68
N SER A 84 -11.86 2.26 14.12
CA SER A 84 -11.35 1.07 14.80
C SER A 84 -10.04 0.55 14.21
N ASN A 85 -9.31 -0.23 15.04
CA ASN A 85 -8.07 -0.93 14.69
C ASN A 85 -7.03 -0.07 13.94
N PRO A 86 -6.62 1.10 14.46
CA PRO A 86 -5.62 1.94 13.80
C PRO A 86 -4.29 1.20 13.65
N TRP A 87 -3.65 1.42 12.51
CA TRP A 87 -2.26 1.05 12.30
C TRP A 87 -1.38 1.75 13.34
N GLN A 88 -0.35 1.03 13.82
CA GLN A 88 0.63 1.57 14.74
C GLN A 88 1.99 1.53 14.06
N GLY A 89 2.46 2.67 13.59
CA GLY A 89 3.71 2.80 12.87
C GLY A 89 3.68 3.89 11.81
N ILE A 90 4.71 3.91 10.98
CA ILE A 90 4.89 4.91 9.93
C ILE A 90 4.58 4.27 8.58
N LEU A 91 3.79 4.96 7.75
CA LEU A 91 3.50 4.60 6.36
C LEU A 91 4.12 5.63 5.41
N ASP A 92 4.59 5.15 4.26
CA ASP A 92 5.28 5.94 3.25
C ASP A 92 5.07 5.29 1.87
N GLU A 93 5.10 6.08 0.79
CA GLU A 93 5.04 5.63 -0.62
C GLU A 93 3.86 4.73 -1.02
N ILE A 94 2.62 5.10 -0.68
CA ILE A 94 1.44 4.29 -0.98
C ILE A 94 1.07 4.42 -2.46
N LYS A 95 1.04 3.29 -3.18
CA LYS A 95 0.67 3.22 -4.60
C LYS A 95 -0.41 2.18 -4.83
N VAL A 96 -1.34 2.49 -5.74
CA VAL A 96 -2.38 1.56 -6.20
C VAL A 96 -2.32 1.44 -7.72
N TYR A 97 -2.29 0.21 -8.22
CA TYR A 97 -2.19 -0.10 -9.64
C TYR A 97 -3.46 -0.83 -10.12
N PRO A 98 -3.96 -0.54 -11.35
CA PRO A 98 -5.06 -1.29 -11.96
C PRO A 98 -4.59 -2.56 -12.68
N TYR A 99 -3.34 -2.99 -12.49
CA TYR A 99 -2.75 -4.15 -13.14
C TYR A 99 -1.74 -4.85 -12.23
N LEU A 100 -1.41 -6.09 -12.57
CA LEU A 100 -0.43 -6.90 -11.83
C LEU A 100 0.98 -6.35 -12.03
N ARG A 101 1.69 -6.15 -10.93
CA ARG A 101 3.12 -5.86 -10.95
C ARG A 101 3.91 -7.14 -11.16
N THR A 102 4.93 -7.09 -12.00
CA THR A 102 5.89 -8.18 -12.15
C THR A 102 6.86 -8.22 -10.96
N GLN A 103 7.52 -9.36 -10.74
CA GLN A 103 8.54 -9.49 -9.70
C GLN A 103 9.67 -8.44 -9.83
N ALA A 104 10.09 -8.12 -11.05
CA ALA A 104 11.12 -7.12 -11.29
C ALA A 104 10.65 -5.70 -10.91
N GLU A 105 9.39 -5.40 -11.19
CA GLU A 105 8.75 -4.15 -10.80
C GLU A 105 8.60 -4.03 -9.28
N ILE A 106 8.15 -5.09 -8.60
CA ILE A 106 8.07 -5.14 -7.14
C ILE A 106 9.46 -4.92 -6.51
N ASN A 107 10.50 -5.53 -7.09
CA ASN A 107 11.88 -5.33 -6.63
C ASN A 107 12.36 -3.90 -6.89
N THR A 108 11.89 -3.27 -7.96
CA THR A 108 12.19 -1.86 -8.27
C THR A 108 11.53 -0.94 -7.25
N ASP A 109 10.25 -1.16 -6.94
CA ASP A 109 9.52 -0.41 -5.92
C ASP A 109 10.17 -0.58 -4.53
N PHE A 110 10.61 -1.80 -4.18
CA PHE A 110 11.37 -2.06 -2.95
C PHE A 110 12.74 -1.37 -2.91
N ALA A 111 13.55 -1.53 -3.96
CA ALA A 111 14.96 -1.11 -3.94
C ALA A 111 15.13 0.39 -4.12
N LEU A 112 14.36 1.00 -5.02
CA LEU A 112 14.48 2.41 -5.32
C LEU A 112 13.63 3.26 -4.38
N GLY A 113 12.51 2.71 -3.87
CA GLY A 113 11.38 3.54 -3.49
C GLY A 113 11.26 4.72 -4.45
N SER A 114 11.17 5.92 -3.91
CA SER A 114 11.06 7.12 -4.74
C SER A 114 12.37 7.85 -4.98
N ALA A 115 13.50 7.13 -5.02
CA ALA A 115 14.74 7.64 -5.63
C ALA A 115 14.57 8.01 -7.12
N ALA A 116 13.44 7.66 -7.73
CA ALA A 116 12.99 8.18 -9.02
C ALA A 116 12.34 9.59 -8.95
N ARG A 117 12.31 10.23 -7.77
CA ARG A 117 11.94 11.65 -7.60
C ARG A 117 13.05 12.54 -8.19
N GLY A 118 13.06 12.66 -9.52
CA GLY A 118 13.65 13.82 -10.19
C GLY A 118 15.17 13.86 -10.30
N THR A 119 15.84 12.74 -10.57
CA THR A 119 17.17 12.83 -11.19
C THR A 119 17.04 12.68 -12.70
N ALA A 120 17.01 13.83 -13.39
CA ALA A 120 17.37 13.91 -14.80
C ALA A 120 18.86 13.54 -14.98
N VAL A 121 19.24 12.29 -14.71
CA VAL A 121 20.54 11.67 -15.03
C VAL A 121 20.39 10.14 -15.07
N ALA A 122 19.52 9.64 -15.96
CA ALA A 122 19.72 8.32 -16.56
C ALA A 122 19.88 8.53 -18.06
N PHE A 123 21.12 8.41 -18.53
CA PHE A 123 21.44 8.38 -19.95
C PHE A 123 20.55 7.33 -20.65
N GLY A 124 19.62 7.78 -21.49
CA GLY A 124 18.99 6.94 -22.52
C GLY A 124 17.71 6.18 -22.15
N LEU A 125 17.17 6.30 -20.94
CA LEU A 125 15.82 5.80 -20.66
C LEU A 125 14.80 6.90 -21.00
N LYS A 126 14.43 6.97 -22.29
CA LYS A 126 13.20 7.65 -22.69
C LYS A 126 12.04 6.86 -22.10
N ASP A 127 11.56 7.32 -20.96
CA ASP A 127 10.14 7.54 -20.67
C ASP A 127 9.95 7.47 -19.15
N GLU A 128 9.91 8.61 -18.44
CA GLU A 128 9.54 8.64 -17.01
C GLU A 128 8.03 8.49 -16.81
N SER A 129 7.26 8.17 -17.86
CA SER A 129 5.85 7.86 -17.78
C SER A 129 5.54 6.71 -16.83
N PHE A 130 6.45 5.76 -16.59
CA PHE A 130 6.16 4.62 -15.69
C PHE A 130 6.00 5.03 -14.22
N ILE A 131 6.38 6.26 -13.83
CA ILE A 131 6.32 6.74 -12.44
C ILE A 131 4.92 7.30 -12.10
N THR A 132 4.13 7.73 -13.11
CA THR A 132 2.79 8.31 -12.90
C THR A 132 1.73 7.85 -13.91
N ASN A 133 2.09 7.35 -15.09
CA ASN A 133 1.12 6.85 -16.06
C ASN A 133 0.73 5.40 -15.72
N GLY A 134 -0.52 5.25 -15.29
CA GLY A 134 -1.13 3.95 -15.00
C GLY A 134 -1.32 3.63 -13.53
N LEU A 135 -1.09 4.58 -12.61
CA LEU A 135 -1.49 4.45 -11.20
C LEU A 135 -2.95 4.88 -11.02
N LEU A 136 -3.71 4.20 -10.16
CA LEU A 136 -5.02 4.68 -9.69
C LEU A 136 -4.89 5.68 -8.54
N GLY A 137 -3.78 5.63 -7.82
CA GLY A 137 -3.48 6.55 -6.72
C GLY A 137 -2.02 6.43 -6.32
N TYR A 138 -1.43 7.57 -5.93
CA TYR A 138 -0.08 7.62 -5.41
C TYR A 138 0.06 8.69 -4.33
N TRP A 139 0.23 8.28 -3.09
CA TRP A 139 0.44 9.17 -1.95
C TRP A 139 1.82 8.98 -1.38
N LYS A 140 2.60 10.03 -1.56
CA LYS A 140 3.99 10.14 -1.11
C LYS A 140 4.10 10.31 0.39
N LEU A 141 3.09 10.92 1.01
CA LEU A 141 3.04 11.21 2.45
C LEU A 141 4.20 12.10 2.92
N ASP A 142 4.67 12.97 2.03
CA ASP A 142 5.78 13.90 2.27
C ASP A 142 5.35 15.23 2.89
N GLU A 143 4.05 15.43 3.06
CA GLU A 143 3.52 16.67 3.58
C GLU A 143 4.07 16.97 4.98
N ALA A 144 4.17 18.25 5.32
CA ALA A 144 4.52 18.65 6.69
C ALA A 144 3.30 18.63 7.63
N SER A 145 2.09 18.74 7.07
CA SER A 145 0.81 18.76 7.78
C SER A 145 -0.35 18.68 6.78
N GLY A 146 -1.53 18.29 7.26
CA GLY A 146 -2.77 18.35 6.48
C GLY A 146 -2.99 17.13 5.58
N ASN A 147 -3.70 17.35 4.47
CA ASN A 147 -4.11 16.31 3.53
C ASN A 147 -2.94 15.80 2.69
N ALA A 148 -2.92 14.50 2.39
CA ALA A 148 -1.90 13.90 1.53
C ALA A 148 -2.32 13.97 0.06
N SER A 149 -1.50 14.63 -0.75
CA SER A 149 -1.78 14.89 -2.16
C SER A 149 -1.58 13.64 -3.01
N ASP A 150 -2.51 13.41 -3.94
CA ASP A 150 -2.36 12.36 -4.95
C ASP A 150 -1.43 12.80 -6.08
N SER A 151 -0.32 12.08 -6.24
CA SER A 151 0.70 12.28 -7.26
C SER A 151 0.49 11.45 -8.53
N SER A 152 -0.57 10.64 -8.59
CA SER A 152 -0.91 9.87 -9.81
C SER A 152 -1.55 10.72 -10.90
N GLY A 153 -2.07 11.91 -10.54
CA GLY A 153 -2.78 12.81 -11.45
C GLY A 153 -4.29 12.62 -11.49
N TYR A 154 -4.85 11.66 -10.75
CA TYR A 154 -6.30 11.45 -10.65
C TYR A 154 -7.00 12.34 -9.61
N GLY A 155 -6.22 13.03 -8.77
CA GLY A 155 -6.75 13.99 -7.80
C GLY A 155 -7.39 13.33 -6.57
N ASN A 156 -7.08 12.07 -6.31
CA ASN A 156 -7.59 11.28 -5.17
C ASN A 156 -6.93 11.70 -3.85
N THR A 157 -6.93 12.98 -3.51
CA THR A 157 -6.27 13.51 -2.29
C THR A 157 -6.87 12.88 -1.03
N LEU A 158 -6.03 12.31 -0.15
CA LEU A 158 -6.47 11.77 1.13
C LEU A 158 -6.76 12.88 2.12
N ILE A 159 -7.85 12.74 2.86
CA ILE A 159 -8.24 13.69 3.91
C ILE A 159 -7.63 13.23 5.23
N ASN A 160 -6.86 14.10 5.86
CA ASN A 160 -6.34 13.85 7.20
C ASN A 160 -7.37 14.31 8.24
N ASN A 161 -7.93 13.37 9.00
CA ASN A 161 -8.95 13.64 10.03
C ASN A 161 -8.36 14.15 11.36
N GLY A 162 -7.10 14.60 11.37
CA GLY A 162 -6.45 15.20 12.53
C GLY A 162 -5.78 14.20 13.48
N THR A 163 -5.79 12.91 13.13
CA THR A 163 -5.15 11.84 13.92
C THR A 163 -3.76 11.47 13.43
N THR A 164 -3.38 11.94 12.24
CA THR A 164 -2.13 11.55 11.58
C THR A 164 -1.16 12.72 11.55
N THR A 165 0.04 12.51 12.07
CA THR A 165 1.18 13.44 11.98
C THR A 165 2.12 12.99 10.85
N TYR A 166 2.94 13.91 10.36
CA TYR A 166 4.02 13.57 9.43
C TYR A 166 5.37 13.68 10.15
N VAL A 167 6.19 12.64 10.04
CA VAL A 167 7.51 12.51 10.64
C VAL A 167 8.52 12.05 9.60
N GLY A 168 9.80 11.83 9.96
CA GLY A 168 10.78 11.28 9.03
C GLY A 168 10.37 9.89 8.52
N GLY A 169 10.15 9.79 7.20
CA GLY A 169 9.78 8.57 6.49
C GLY A 169 10.99 7.75 6.04
N LYS A 170 10.74 6.72 5.22
CA LYS A 170 11.82 6.01 4.51
C LYS A 170 12.42 6.92 3.45
N PHE A 171 11.57 7.71 2.80
CA PHE A 171 11.93 8.67 1.75
C PHE A 171 11.28 10.02 2.04
N GLY A 172 12.02 10.95 2.65
CA GLY A 172 11.46 12.25 3.01
C GLY A 172 10.64 12.16 4.30
N ASN A 173 9.38 12.61 4.26
CA ASN A 173 8.45 12.40 5.37
C ASN A 173 7.61 11.14 5.14
N GLY A 174 6.98 10.67 6.22
CA GLY A 174 5.98 9.62 6.19
C GLY A 174 4.89 9.92 7.21
N SER A 175 3.73 9.32 7.01
CA SER A 175 2.60 9.49 7.94
C SER A 175 2.76 8.57 9.14
N GLU A 176 2.82 9.14 10.34
CA GLU A 176 2.83 8.41 11.60
C GLU A 176 1.40 8.20 12.09
N HIS A 177 1.09 6.94 12.41
CA HIS A 177 -0.16 6.52 12.99
C HIS A 177 0.14 5.94 14.36
N VAL A 178 -0.30 6.62 15.40
CA VAL A 178 -0.21 6.19 16.79
C VAL A 178 -1.59 6.28 17.41
N PRO A 179 -1.98 5.36 18.31
CA PRO A 179 -3.21 5.51 19.07
C PRO A 179 -3.16 6.84 19.85
N ALA A 180 -4.29 7.55 19.93
CA ALA A 180 -4.39 8.69 20.83
C ALA A 180 -4.06 8.23 22.26
N SER A 181 -3.10 8.90 22.89
CA SER A 181 -2.67 8.65 24.28
C SER A 181 -3.78 8.95 25.28
#